data_AF-A0A399ZT25-F1
#
_entry.id   AF-A0A399ZT25-F1
#
_cell.length_a   1.000
_cell.length_b   1.000
_cell.length_c   1.000
_cell.angle_alpha   90.00
_cell.angle_beta   90.00
_cell.angle_gamma   90.00
#
_symmetry.space_group_name_H-M   'P 1'
#
loop_
_entity.id
_entity.type
_entity.pdbx_description
1 polymer ?
#
loop_
_entity_poly.entity_id
_entity_poly.type
_entity_poly.pdbx_seq_one_letter_code
_entity_poly.pdbx_strand_id
1 'polypeptide(L)'
;TIEIGGETYRIVWTPGHADGHMILHRADGLAFTGDQVLIKITPNIARWPGLDPNPLAHYLDSLDKLERLQLARALPGHRAIIYDLPKRMAELRAHHAARLRDCLAAARHCTAYEVCLEIFPRLKSADDVRMALVETLSHLEYLVVKGQLTAHTQRGAQGQELVIYAPTLIPR
;
A
#
# COMPACT_ATOMS: atom_id res chain seq x y z
N THR A 1 22.75 13.02 -2.17
CA THR A 1 23.42 11.76 -1.76
C THR A 1 23.80 11.90 -0.29
N ILE A 2 24.24 10.83 0.36
CA ILE A 2 24.78 10.83 1.73
C ILE A 2 26.00 9.91 1.80
N GLU A 3 27.01 10.30 2.57
CA GLU A 3 28.23 9.50 2.82
C GLU A 3 28.09 8.73 4.13
N ILE A 4 28.24 7.41 4.08
CA ILE A 4 28.15 6.53 5.26
C ILE A 4 29.23 5.47 5.16
N GLY A 5 30.16 5.43 6.13
CA GLY A 5 31.19 4.40 6.19
C GLY A 5 32.15 4.37 4.98
N GLY A 6 32.39 5.53 4.34
CA GLY A 6 33.24 5.64 3.14
C GLY A 6 32.53 5.32 1.82
N GLU A 7 31.20 5.14 1.85
CA GLU A 7 30.39 4.81 0.69
C GLU A 7 29.33 5.90 0.43
N THR A 8 29.12 6.23 -0.84
CA THR A 8 28.10 7.18 -1.28
C THR A 8 26.77 6.47 -1.56
N TYR A 9 25.69 6.96 -0.92
CA TYR A 9 24.33 6.49 -1.15
C TYR A 9 23.48 7.57 -1.81
N ARG A 10 22.78 7.20 -2.87
CA ARG A 10 21.66 7.98 -3.41
C ARG A 10 20.43 7.76 -2.53
N ILE A 11 19.89 8.87 -2.02
CA ILE A 11 18.62 8.88 -1.33
C ILE A 11 17.52 8.91 -2.39
N VAL A 12 16.60 7.95 -2.34
CA VAL A 12 15.49 7.85 -3.27
C VAL A 12 14.18 7.87 -2.48
N TRP A 13 13.40 8.94 -2.66
CA TRP A 13 12.05 9.02 -2.10
C TRP A 13 11.13 7.99 -2.77
N THR A 14 10.44 7.22 -1.95
CA THR A 14 9.58 6.09 -2.31
C THR A 14 8.34 6.10 -1.42
N PRO A 15 7.41 7.04 -1.62
CA PRO A 15 6.20 7.15 -0.80
C PRO A 15 5.27 5.95 -0.97
N GLY A 16 4.33 5.81 -0.04
CA GLY A 16 3.24 4.83 -0.11
C GLY A 16 3.14 3.96 1.14
N HIS A 17 4.23 3.30 1.56
CA HIS A 17 4.26 2.69 2.89
C HIS A 17 4.19 3.75 4.00
N ALA A 18 4.93 4.83 3.81
CA ALA A 18 4.81 6.07 4.56
C ALA A 18 5.11 7.26 3.62
N ASP A 19 4.51 8.42 3.88
CA ASP A 19 4.63 9.62 3.04
C ASP A 19 6.09 10.05 2.85
N GLY A 20 6.88 9.95 3.92
CA GLY A 20 8.31 10.28 3.93
C GLY A 20 9.26 9.10 3.67
N HIS A 21 8.77 7.93 3.24
CA HIS A 21 9.63 6.75 3.11
C HIS A 21 10.71 6.97 2.03
N MET A 22 11.95 6.57 2.35
CA MET A 22 13.12 6.72 1.50
C MET A 22 13.94 5.43 1.51
N ILE A 23 14.53 5.09 0.37
CA ILE A 23 15.55 4.05 0.27
C ILE A 23 16.94 4.68 0.06
N LEU A 24 17.97 3.91 0.41
CA LEU A 24 19.37 4.25 0.12
C LEU A 24 19.91 3.29 -0.92
N HIS A 25 20.39 3.80 -2.05
CA HIS A 25 20.91 3.01 -3.17
C HIS A 25 22.39 3.36 -3.42
N ARG A 26 23.25 2.34 -3.47
CA ARG A 26 24.69 2.46 -3.75
C ARG A 26 25.01 2.07 -5.19
N ALA A 27 26.11 2.58 -5.73
CA ALA A 27 26.51 2.38 -7.13
C ALA A 27 26.71 0.90 -7.55
N ASP A 28 27.00 -0.01 -6.61
CA ASP A 28 27.13 -1.45 -6.87
C ASP A 28 25.78 -2.20 -6.95
N GLY A 29 24.66 -1.47 -6.95
CA GLY A 29 23.30 -2.02 -7.00
C GLY A 29 22.77 -2.52 -5.65
N LEU A 30 23.51 -2.35 -4.55
CA LEU A 30 22.99 -2.58 -3.20
C LEU A 30 21.97 -1.49 -2.82
N ALA A 31 20.82 -1.88 -2.27
CA ALA A 31 19.89 -0.94 -1.69
C ALA A 31 19.43 -1.32 -0.28
N PHE A 32 19.34 -0.35 0.62
CA PHE A 32 18.56 -0.47 1.85
C PHE A 32 17.13 -0.05 1.54
N THR A 33 16.21 -1.01 1.45
CA THR A 33 14.84 -0.76 0.96
C THR A 33 13.84 -0.43 2.07
N GLY A 34 14.25 -0.53 3.34
CA GLY A 34 13.34 -0.34 4.46
C GLY A 34 12.11 -1.23 4.28
N ASP A 35 10.93 -0.63 4.43
CA ASP A 35 9.65 -1.31 4.28
C ASP A 35 9.02 -1.11 2.89
N GLN A 36 9.76 -0.54 1.93
CA GLN A 36 9.26 -0.42 0.57
C GLN A 36 9.12 -1.78 -0.12
N VAL A 37 10.10 -2.67 0.09
CA VAL A 37 10.12 -4.02 -0.49
C VAL A 37 10.62 -4.98 0.59
N LEU A 38 9.73 -5.87 1.03
CA LEU A 38 9.99 -6.87 2.08
C LEU A 38 9.88 -8.30 1.53
N ILE A 39 10.65 -9.23 2.07
CA ILE A 39 10.59 -10.65 1.68
C ILE A 39 9.51 -11.40 2.47
N LYS A 40 8.76 -12.29 1.81
CA LYS A 40 7.72 -13.17 2.39
C LYS A 40 6.52 -12.45 3.07
N ILE A 41 6.55 -11.13 3.28
CA ILE A 41 5.41 -10.31 3.77
C ILE A 41 5.23 -9.12 2.86
N THR A 42 4.02 -8.58 2.89
CA THR A 42 3.68 -7.32 2.26
C THR A 42 3.88 -6.20 3.28
N PRO A 43 4.47 -5.07 2.89
CA PRO A 43 4.39 -3.89 3.72
C PRO A 43 2.95 -3.40 3.77
N ASN A 44 2.55 -2.87 4.93
CA ASN A 44 1.22 -2.30 5.08
C ASN A 44 1.19 -0.94 4.38
N ILE A 45 0.22 -0.75 3.49
CA ILE A 45 0.01 0.51 2.76
C ILE A 45 -1.20 1.19 3.38
N ALA A 46 -0.97 1.92 4.45
CA ALA A 46 -2.01 2.48 5.29
C ALA A 46 -2.46 3.86 4.81
N ARG A 47 -3.78 4.07 4.77
CA ARG A 47 -4.36 5.40 4.74
C ARG A 47 -4.70 5.87 6.15
N TRP A 48 -3.93 6.81 6.68
CA TRP A 48 -4.17 7.43 7.98
C TRP A 48 -4.86 8.79 7.85
N PRO A 49 -5.67 9.20 8.84
CA PRO A 49 -6.22 10.55 8.89
C PRO A 49 -5.11 11.62 8.83
N GLY A 50 -5.26 12.61 7.95
CA GLY A 50 -4.33 13.74 7.82
C GLY A 50 -3.06 13.44 7.01
N LEU A 51 -2.91 12.23 6.49
CA LEU A 51 -1.82 11.85 5.57
C LEU A 51 -2.33 11.77 4.13
N ASP A 52 -1.45 11.33 3.23
CA ASP A 52 -1.76 11.15 1.81
C ASP A 52 -3.09 10.39 1.57
N PRO A 53 -3.97 10.89 0.69
CA PRO A 53 -5.27 10.26 0.44
C PRO A 53 -5.20 9.01 -0.45
N ASN A 54 -4.11 8.80 -1.19
CA ASN A 54 -3.92 7.68 -2.13
C ASN A 54 -2.53 7.02 -2.02
N PRO A 55 -2.18 6.48 -0.84
CA PRO A 55 -0.86 5.90 -0.59
C PRO A 55 -0.58 4.66 -1.46
N LEU A 56 -1.61 3.92 -1.88
CA LEU A 56 -1.44 2.79 -2.80
C LEU A 56 -0.96 3.21 -4.18
N ALA A 57 -1.44 4.33 -4.73
CA ALA A 57 -0.92 4.83 -6.01
C ALA A 57 0.57 5.16 -5.88
N HIS A 58 0.94 5.90 -4.83
CA HIS A 58 2.33 6.23 -4.55
C HIS A 58 3.22 5.01 -4.33
N TYR A 59 2.70 3.98 -3.66
CA TYR A 59 3.42 2.72 -3.47
C TYR A 59 3.72 2.03 -4.80
N LEU A 60 2.71 1.90 -5.67
CA LEU A 60 2.85 1.27 -6.98
C LEU A 60 3.79 2.06 -7.91
N ASP A 61 3.68 3.39 -7.92
CA ASP A 61 4.60 4.27 -8.66
C ASP A 61 6.04 4.16 -8.13
N SER A 62 6.19 4.00 -6.82
CA SER A 62 7.50 3.77 -6.20
C SER A 62 8.09 2.42 -6.63
N LEU A 63 7.29 1.36 -6.76
CA LEU A 63 7.78 0.09 -7.33
C LEU A 63 8.24 0.28 -8.78
N ASP A 64 7.50 1.04 -9.61
CA ASP A 64 7.89 1.36 -11.00
C ASP A 64 9.23 2.10 -11.05
N LYS A 65 9.43 3.03 -10.10
CA LYS A 65 10.68 3.78 -9.98
C LYS A 65 11.84 2.87 -9.59
N LEU A 66 11.65 1.94 -8.66
CA LEU A 66 12.69 1.01 -8.23
C LEU A 66 13.08 0.02 -9.32
N GLU A 67 12.12 -0.43 -10.13
CA GLU A 67 12.37 -1.31 -11.26
C GLU A 67 13.32 -0.68 -12.30
N ARG A 68 13.24 0.63 -12.50
CA ARG A 68 14.16 1.40 -13.37
C ARG A 68 15.56 1.57 -12.80
N LEU A 69 15.77 1.37 -11.50
CA LEU A 69 17.08 1.48 -10.87
C LEU A 69 17.94 0.23 -11.00
N GLN A 70 17.37 -0.88 -11.50
CA GLN A 70 18.08 -2.15 -11.74
C GLN A 70 18.91 -2.61 -10.52
N LEU A 71 18.31 -2.53 -9.33
CA LEU A 71 18.93 -2.91 -8.07
C LEU A 71 19.35 -4.39 -8.10
N ALA A 72 20.60 -4.67 -7.71
CA ALA A 72 21.18 -6.02 -7.71
C ALA A 72 20.77 -6.84 -6.49
N ARG A 73 20.65 -6.21 -5.31
CA ARG A 73 20.19 -6.84 -4.07
C ARG A 73 19.65 -5.80 -3.09
N ALA A 74 18.69 -6.21 -2.26
CA ALA A 74 18.12 -5.35 -1.23
C ALA A 74 18.32 -5.90 0.19
N LEU A 75 18.61 -4.97 1.09
CA LEU A 75 18.59 -5.13 2.55
C LEU A 75 17.28 -4.51 3.06
N PRO A 76 16.23 -5.31 3.24
CA PRO A 76 14.94 -4.81 3.75
C PRO A 76 15.02 -4.45 5.23
N GLY A 77 14.06 -3.64 5.71
CA GLY A 77 13.89 -3.34 7.14
C GLY A 77 13.57 -4.59 7.97
N HIS A 78 13.00 -5.61 7.33
CA HIS A 78 12.65 -6.87 7.96
C HIS A 78 13.09 -8.09 7.15
N ARG A 79 13.52 -9.13 7.88
CA ARG A 79 13.84 -10.48 7.39
C ARG A 79 15.12 -10.51 6.53
N ALA A 80 15.17 -11.41 5.57
CA ALA A 80 16.37 -11.77 4.83
C ALA A 80 16.59 -10.88 3.59
N ILE A 81 17.83 -10.86 3.13
CA ILE A 81 18.26 -10.20 1.89
C ILE A 81 17.42 -10.69 0.70
N ILE A 82 17.09 -9.77 -0.21
CA ILE A 82 16.38 -10.05 -1.46
C ILE A 82 17.40 -9.99 -2.60
N TYR A 83 17.58 -11.10 -3.31
CA TYR A 83 18.45 -11.17 -4.48
C TYR A 83 17.69 -11.04 -5.81
N ASP A 84 16.40 -11.38 -5.81
CA ASP A 84 15.54 -11.27 -6.99
C ASP A 84 14.45 -10.20 -6.75
N LEU A 85 14.87 -8.94 -6.85
CA LEU A 85 13.98 -7.79 -6.66
C LEU A 85 12.88 -7.71 -7.73
N PRO A 86 13.17 -7.89 -9.04
CA PRO A 86 12.14 -7.83 -10.06
C PRO A 86 11.01 -8.82 -9.79
N LYS A 87 11.34 -10.09 -9.48
CA LYS A 87 10.34 -11.07 -9.09
C LYS A 87 9.57 -10.64 -7.86
N ARG A 88 10.26 -10.16 -6.83
CA ARG A 88 9.59 -9.77 -5.58
C ARG A 88 8.63 -8.60 -5.77
N MET A 89 9.01 -7.60 -6.57
CA MET A 89 8.14 -6.46 -6.90
C MET A 89 6.94 -6.90 -7.73
N ALA A 90 7.11 -7.83 -8.67
CA ALA A 90 6.00 -8.43 -9.41
C ALA A 90 4.99 -9.17 -8.49
N GLU A 91 5.49 -9.92 -7.50
CA GLU A 91 4.64 -10.56 -6.49
C GLU A 91 3.85 -9.54 -5.66
N LEU A 92 4.48 -8.43 -5.27
CA LEU A 92 3.83 -7.35 -4.52
C LEU A 92 2.72 -6.67 -5.36
N ARG A 93 2.97 -6.41 -6.64
CA ARG A 93 1.95 -5.89 -7.57
C ARG A 93 0.78 -6.86 -7.72
N ALA A 94 1.08 -8.15 -7.91
CA ALA A 94 0.05 -9.18 -8.05
C ALA A 94 -0.81 -9.29 -6.77
N HIS A 95 -0.18 -9.16 -5.60
CA HIS A 95 -0.88 -9.10 -4.32
C HIS A 95 -1.87 -7.92 -4.25
N HIS A 96 -1.41 -6.69 -4.53
CA HIS A 96 -2.29 -5.52 -4.52
C HIS A 96 -3.39 -5.59 -5.59
N ALA A 97 -3.08 -6.13 -6.79
CA ALA A 97 -4.08 -6.35 -7.82
C ALA A 97 -5.16 -7.34 -7.37
N ALA A 98 -4.80 -8.39 -6.62
CA ALA A 98 -5.78 -9.31 -6.03
C ALA A 98 -6.61 -8.61 -4.95
N ARG A 99 -5.97 -7.89 -4.04
CA ARG A 99 -6.66 -7.16 -2.97
C ARG A 99 -7.61 -6.09 -3.52
N LEU A 100 -7.25 -5.40 -4.60
CA LEU A 100 -8.13 -4.45 -5.29
C LEU A 100 -9.39 -5.14 -5.83
N ARG A 101 -9.27 -6.35 -6.40
CA ARG A 101 -10.44 -7.13 -6.85
C ARG A 101 -11.33 -7.53 -5.68
N ASP A 102 -10.74 -7.97 -4.58
CA ASP A 102 -11.49 -8.34 -3.37
C ASP A 102 -12.25 -7.13 -2.80
N CYS A 103 -11.58 -5.97 -2.67
CA CYS A 103 -12.22 -4.73 -2.23
C CYS A 103 -13.34 -4.29 -3.16
N LEU A 104 -13.12 -4.34 -4.48
CA LEU A 104 -14.12 -3.96 -5.48
C LEU A 104 -15.37 -4.86 -5.40
N ALA A 105 -15.20 -6.17 -5.17
CA ALA A 105 -16.30 -7.11 -5.02
C ALA A 105 -17.06 -6.95 -3.69
N ALA A 106 -16.35 -6.58 -2.61
CA ALA A 106 -16.93 -6.42 -1.28
C ALA A 106 -17.59 -5.04 -1.05
N ALA A 107 -17.20 -4.00 -1.78
CA ALA A 107 -17.70 -2.63 -1.63
C ALA A 107 -19.09 -2.43 -2.25
N ARG A 108 -20.13 -2.96 -1.60
CA ARG A 108 -21.53 -2.95 -2.04
C ARG A 108 -22.43 -2.15 -1.10
N HIS A 109 -22.34 -0.82 -1.17
CA HIS A 109 -23.05 0.12 -0.29
C HIS A 109 -22.75 -0.11 1.19
N CYS A 110 -21.46 -0.19 1.51
CA CYS A 110 -20.98 -0.51 2.85
C CYS A 110 -19.81 0.38 3.26
N THR A 111 -19.51 0.36 4.55
CA THR A 111 -18.37 1.06 5.14
C THR A 111 -17.06 0.32 4.85
N ALA A 112 -15.93 1.04 4.94
CA ALA A 112 -14.62 0.40 4.85
C ALA A 112 -14.39 -0.68 5.93
N TYR A 113 -15.05 -0.55 7.08
CA TYR A 113 -14.98 -1.54 8.15
C TYR A 113 -15.67 -2.86 7.75
N GLU A 114 -16.84 -2.79 7.14
CA GLU A 114 -17.55 -3.97 6.63
C GLU A 114 -16.76 -4.65 5.51
N VAL A 115 -16.18 -3.88 4.57
CA VAL A 115 -15.27 -4.41 3.56
C VAL A 115 -14.07 -5.11 4.20
N CYS A 116 -13.45 -4.48 5.21
CA CYS A 116 -12.29 -5.02 5.92
C CYS A 116 -12.59 -6.38 6.55
N LEU A 117 -13.72 -6.50 7.26
CA LEU A 117 -14.13 -7.77 7.89
C LEU A 117 -14.41 -8.88 6.87
N GLU A 118 -14.92 -8.53 5.68
CA GLU A 118 -15.17 -9.50 4.60
C GLU A 118 -13.86 -10.01 3.98
N ILE A 119 -12.91 -9.12 3.67
CA ILE A 119 -11.68 -9.50 2.94
C ILE A 119 -10.55 -9.97 3.87
N PHE A 120 -10.68 -9.76 5.19
CA PHE A 120 -9.76 -10.24 6.22
C PHE A 120 -10.51 -11.06 7.30
N PRO A 121 -10.94 -12.31 7.02
CA PRO A 121 -11.78 -13.09 7.93
C PRO A 121 -11.05 -13.65 9.17
N ARG A 122 -9.74 -13.42 9.33
CA ARG A 122 -8.90 -14.06 10.36
C ARG A 122 -8.21 -13.07 11.30
N LEU A 123 -8.81 -11.90 11.54
CA LEU A 123 -8.30 -10.89 12.46
C LEU A 123 -8.47 -11.37 13.91
N LYS A 124 -7.42 -11.26 14.74
CA LYS A 124 -7.41 -11.83 16.10
C LYS A 124 -7.33 -10.78 17.20
N SER A 125 -6.96 -9.55 16.87
CA SER A 125 -6.74 -8.48 17.83
C SER A 125 -7.25 -7.14 17.31
N ALA A 126 -7.40 -6.17 18.21
CA ALA A 126 -7.74 -4.79 17.85
C ALA A 126 -6.66 -4.16 16.94
N ASP A 127 -5.39 -4.51 17.14
CA ASP A 127 -4.30 -4.05 16.29
C ASP A 127 -4.36 -4.66 14.89
N ASP A 128 -4.70 -5.95 14.77
CA ASP A 128 -4.91 -6.58 13.45
C ASP A 128 -6.02 -5.85 12.69
N VAL A 129 -7.14 -5.59 13.38
CA VAL A 129 -8.29 -4.87 12.80
C VAL A 129 -7.87 -3.46 12.37
N ARG A 130 -7.12 -2.74 13.20
CA ARG A 130 -6.63 -1.40 12.89
C ARG A 130 -5.76 -1.40 11.63
N MET A 131 -4.79 -2.31 11.54
CA MET A 131 -3.87 -2.41 10.40
C MET A 131 -4.57 -2.85 9.11
N ALA A 132 -5.52 -3.80 9.21
CA ALA A 132 -6.31 -4.24 8.08
C ALA A 132 -7.27 -3.15 7.59
N LEU A 133 -7.87 -2.37 8.49
CA LEU A 133 -8.79 -1.30 8.14
C LEU A 133 -8.10 -0.17 7.36
N VAL A 134 -6.93 0.29 7.82
CA VAL A 134 -6.21 1.36 7.12
C VAL A 134 -5.66 0.91 5.75
N GLU A 135 -5.34 -0.38 5.61
CA GLU A 135 -4.99 -0.97 4.32
C GLU A 135 -6.22 -1.08 3.41
N THR A 136 -7.37 -1.48 3.97
CA THR A 136 -8.63 -1.53 3.23
C THR A 136 -9.01 -0.15 2.71
N LEU A 137 -8.92 0.89 3.55
CA LEU A 137 -9.17 2.28 3.16
C LEU A 137 -8.24 2.72 2.01
N SER A 138 -6.95 2.39 2.09
CA SER A 138 -5.99 2.68 1.01
C SER A 138 -6.41 2.09 -0.33
N HIS A 139 -6.89 0.84 -0.35
CA HIS A 139 -7.37 0.19 -1.57
C HIS A 139 -8.70 0.76 -2.07
N LEU A 140 -9.65 1.07 -1.17
CA LEU A 140 -10.93 1.65 -1.54
C LEU A 140 -10.78 3.04 -2.15
N GLU A 141 -9.92 3.87 -1.57
CA GLU A 141 -9.68 5.24 -2.04
C GLU A 141 -8.92 5.24 -3.38
N TYR A 142 -8.00 4.29 -3.58
CA TYR A 142 -7.42 4.04 -4.90
C TYR A 142 -8.51 3.72 -5.94
N LEU A 143 -9.46 2.83 -5.62
CA LEU A 143 -10.57 2.48 -6.52
C LEU A 143 -11.54 3.66 -6.78
N VAL A 144 -11.74 4.53 -5.80
CA VAL A 144 -12.53 5.77 -5.96
C VAL A 144 -11.84 6.71 -6.95
N VAL A 145 -10.54 6.96 -6.78
CA VAL A 145 -9.75 7.79 -7.70
C VAL A 145 -9.74 7.19 -9.12
N LYS A 146 -9.74 5.87 -9.24
CA LYS A 146 -9.86 5.17 -10.54
C LYS A 146 -11.27 5.19 -11.14
N GLY A 147 -12.27 5.75 -10.45
CA GLY A 147 -13.66 5.82 -10.90
C GLY A 147 -14.39 4.47 -10.90
N GLN A 148 -13.88 3.48 -10.15
CA GLN A 148 -14.49 2.15 -10.05
C GLN A 148 -15.46 2.06 -8.87
N LEU A 149 -15.19 2.83 -7.81
CA LEU A 149 -16.08 3.02 -6.68
C LEU A 149 -16.48 4.51 -6.56
N THR A 150 -17.60 4.75 -5.90
CA THR A 150 -17.98 6.06 -5.37
C THR A 150 -17.94 6.02 -3.85
N ALA A 151 -17.67 7.16 -3.22
CA ALA A 151 -17.73 7.34 -1.78
C ALA A 151 -18.65 8.52 -1.46
N HIS A 152 -19.57 8.34 -0.51
CA HIS A 152 -20.45 9.41 -0.03
C HIS A 152 -20.66 9.31 1.47
N THR A 153 -20.94 10.45 2.10
CA THR A 153 -21.23 10.52 3.53
C THR A 153 -22.70 10.24 3.80
N GLN A 154 -22.97 9.40 4.79
CA GLN A 154 -24.30 9.10 5.31
C GLN A 154 -24.29 9.20 6.84
N ARG A 155 -25.41 9.66 7.43
CA ARG A 155 -25.60 9.58 8.89
C ARG A 155 -25.94 8.16 9.32
N GLY A 156 -25.15 7.62 10.25
CA GLY A 156 -25.41 6.35 10.92
C GLY A 156 -26.51 6.46 11.97
N ALA A 157 -26.96 5.31 12.47
CA ALA A 157 -28.05 5.21 13.44
C ALA A 157 -27.80 5.94 14.77
N GLN A 158 -26.53 6.19 15.12
CA GLN A 158 -26.14 6.91 16.34
C GLN A 158 -25.72 8.35 16.04
N GLY A 159 -26.02 8.87 14.85
CA GLY A 159 -25.73 10.24 14.45
C GLY A 159 -24.30 10.50 13.96
N GLN A 160 -23.44 9.48 13.95
CA GLN A 160 -22.09 9.56 13.40
C GLN A 160 -22.11 9.66 11.88
N GLU A 161 -21.15 10.38 11.30
CA GLU A 161 -20.92 10.38 9.85
C GLU A 161 -20.15 9.13 9.44
N LEU A 162 -20.68 8.42 8.45
CA LEU A 162 -20.11 7.22 7.86
C LEU A 162 -19.80 7.48 6.39
N VAL A 163 -18.64 7.02 5.92
CA VAL A 163 -18.32 6.99 4.50
C VAL A 163 -18.77 5.64 3.93
N ILE A 164 -19.65 5.69 2.94
CA ILE A 164 -20.22 4.54 2.26
C ILE A 164 -19.60 4.40 0.87
N TYR A 165 -19.05 3.22 0.60
CA TYR A 165 -18.46 2.85 -0.68
C TYR A 165 -19.45 2.01 -1.50
N ALA A 166 -19.59 2.35 -2.77
CA ALA A 166 -20.48 1.65 -3.69
C ALA A 166 -19.88 1.56 -5.10
N PRO A 167 -20.24 0.55 -5.91
CA PRO A 167 -19.79 0.46 -7.28
C PRO A 167 -20.22 1.70 -8.08
N THR A 168 -19.34 2.19 -8.95
CA THR A 168 -19.72 3.27 -9.86
C THR A 168 -20.69 2.72 -10.89
N LEU A 169 -21.90 3.29 -10.94
CA LEU A 169 -22.87 2.99 -11.98
C LEU A 169 -22.39 3.67 -13.27
N ILE A 170 -21.87 2.90 -14.22
CA ILE A 170 -21.64 3.39 -15.58
C ILE A 170 -23.02 3.36 -16.26
N PRO A 171 -23.59 4.50 -16.66
CA PRO A 171 -24.78 4.48 -17.50
C PRO A 171 -24.45 3.71 -18.79
N ARG A 172 -25.27 2.71 -19.11
CA ARG A 172 -25.21 2.03 -20.41
C ARG A 172 -25.57 2.98 -21.54
#